data_AF-A0A973GP49-F1
#
_entry.id   AF-A0A973GP49-F1
#
_cell.length_a   1.000
_cell.length_b   1.000
_cell.length_c   1.000
_cell.angle_alpha   90.00
_cell.angle_beta   90.00
_cell.angle_gamma   90.00
#
_symmetry.space_group_name_H-M   'P 1'
#
loop_
_entity.id
_entity.type
_entity.pdbx_description
1 polymer ?
#
loop_
_entity_poly.entity_id
_entity_poly.type
_entity_poly.pdbx_seq_one_letter_code
_entity_poly.pdbx_strand_id
1 'polypeptide(L)' 'MHAILQKLTGGDRRSIGKANEVVAEVLARPALFREVLSGMLTGDPLVRMRAADAVEKITASHPEYLAPHRKM' A
#
# COMPACT_ATOMS: atom_id res chain seq x y z
N MET A 1 -13.80 1.50 1.85
CA MET A 1 -12.47 0.91 1.61
C MET A 1 -12.22 0.87 0.11
N HIS A 2 -11.15 1.52 -0.39
CA HIS A 2 -10.84 1.59 -1.82
C HIS A 2 -10.52 0.20 -2.40
N ALA A 3 -10.79 -0.03 -3.69
CA ALA A 3 -10.59 -1.32 -4.35
C ALA A 3 -9.13 -1.82 -4.27
N ILE A 4 -8.15 -0.90 -4.26
CA ILE A 4 -6.73 -1.24 -4.09
C ILE A 4 -6.44 -1.86 -2.71
N LEU A 5 -7.13 -1.39 -1.66
CA LEU A 5 -6.96 -1.91 -0.30
C LEU A 5 -7.64 -3.27 -0.12
N GLN A 6 -8.71 -3.55 -0.88
CA GLN A 6 -9.33 -4.87 -0.87
C GLN A 6 -8.35 -5.97 -1.31
N LYS A 7 -7.40 -5.66 -2.20
CA LYS A 7 -6.32 -6.60 -2.60
C LYS A 7 -5.36 -6.94 -1.46
N LEU A 8 -5.28 -6.09 -0.43
CA LEU A 8 -4.48 -6.32 0.76
C LEU A 8 -5.23 -7.16 1.81
N THR A 9 -6.53 -7.39 1.63
CA THR A 9 -7.34 -8.28 2.49
C THR A 9 -7.18 -9.75 2.10
N GLY A 10 -7.59 -10.66 2.98
CA GLY A 10 -7.67 -12.11 2.68
C GLY A 10 -6.33 -12.84 2.54
N GLY A 11 -6.38 -14.12 2.13
CA GLY A 11 -5.21 -15.00 2.00
C GLY A 11 -4.63 -15.50 3.34
N ASP A 12 -3.64 -16.39 3.26
CA ASP A 12 -2.88 -16.84 4.44
C ASP A 12 -2.09 -15.65 5.01
N ARG A 13 -2.12 -15.49 6.35
CA ARG A 13 -1.33 -14.48 7.09
C ARG A 13 0.18 -14.65 6.88
N ARG A 14 0.62 -15.82 6.42
CA ARG A 14 2.02 -16.13 6.07
C ARG A 14 2.42 -15.66 4.67
N SER A 15 1.47 -15.21 3.86
CA SER A 15 1.74 -14.63 2.55
C SER A 15 1.77 -13.10 2.63
N ILE A 16 2.57 -12.49 1.76
CA ILE A 16 2.54 -11.04 1.49
C ILE A 16 1.22 -10.59 0.83
N GLY A 17 0.24 -11.49 0.66
CA GLY A 17 -0.99 -11.24 -0.09
C GLY A 17 -0.69 -10.85 -1.54
N LYS A 18 -1.51 -9.95 -2.10
CA LYS A 18 -1.29 -9.33 -3.41
C LYS A 18 -0.48 -8.02 -3.31
N ALA A 19 0.36 -7.85 -2.29
CA ALA A 19 1.12 -6.61 -2.08
C ALA A 19 2.00 -6.24 -3.30
N ASN A 20 2.65 -7.21 -3.93
CA ASN A 20 3.43 -6.96 -5.16
C ASN A 20 2.54 -6.51 -6.34
N GLU A 21 1.30 -6.99 -6.45
CA GLU A 21 0.35 -6.50 -7.46
C GLU A 21 -0.05 -5.04 -7.16
N VAL A 22 -0.24 -4.69 -5.88
CA VAL A 22 -0.52 -3.31 -5.45
C VAL A 22 0.65 -2.38 -5.77
N VAL A 23 1.88 -2.81 -5.53
CA VAL A 23 3.09 -2.05 -5.92
C VAL A 23 3.09 -1.80 -7.42
N ALA A 24 2.93 -2.84 -8.25
CA ALA A 24 2.92 -2.70 -9.70
C ALA A 24 1.81 -1.75 -10.19
N GLU A 25 0.62 -1.83 -9.60
CA GLU A 25 -0.50 -0.97 -9.97
C GLU A 25 -0.28 0.50 -9.56
N VAL A 26 0.34 0.76 -8.41
CA VAL A 26 0.70 2.13 -8.00
C VAL A 26 1.80 2.69 -8.90
N LEU A 27 2.79 1.90 -9.29
CA LEU A 27 3.82 2.33 -10.25
C LEU A 27 3.21 2.66 -11.62
N ALA A 28 2.19 1.92 -12.05
CA ALA A 28 1.44 2.24 -13.26
C ALA A 28 0.49 3.45 -13.11
N ARG A 29 0.02 3.71 -11.88
CA ARG A 29 -0.97 4.76 -11.55
C ARG A 29 -0.62 5.43 -10.22
N PRO A 30 0.31 6.41 -10.21
CA PRO A 30 0.85 7.00 -8.98
C PRO A 30 -0.22 7.63 -8.06
N ALA A 31 -1.36 8.07 -8.62
CA ALA A 31 -2.49 8.61 -7.86
C ALA A 31 -3.05 7.62 -6.81
N LEU A 32 -2.86 6.31 -7.00
CA LEU A 32 -3.28 5.27 -6.05
C LEU A 32 -2.41 5.22 -4.78
N PHE A 33 -1.24 5.86 -4.79
CA PHE A 33 -0.32 5.84 -3.64
C PHE A 33 -0.99 6.35 -2.37
N ARG A 34 -1.78 7.43 -2.47
CA ARG A 34 -2.52 7.99 -1.32
C ARG A 34 -3.46 6.97 -0.68
N GLU A 35 -4.15 6.18 -1.50
CA GLU A 35 -5.08 5.15 -1.02
C GLU A 35 -4.33 4.05 -0.28
N VAL A 36 -3.19 3.59 -0.82
CA VAL A 36 -2.35 2.58 -0.14
C VAL A 36 -1.75 3.14 1.15
N LEU A 37 -1.27 4.38 1.14
CA LEU A 37 -0.75 5.07 2.31
C LEU A 37 -1.80 5.18 3.42
N SER A 38 -3.06 5.49 3.06
CA SER A 38 -4.18 5.52 4.02
C SER A 38 -4.48 4.14 4.63
N GLY A 39 -4.12 3.07 3.93
CA GLY A 39 -4.21 1.68 4.40
C GLY A 39 -3.44 1.44 5.70
N MET A 40 -2.34 2.17 5.93
CA MET A 40 -1.55 2.10 7.16
C MET A 40 -2.28 2.64 8.40
N LEU A 41 -3.34 3.44 8.20
CA LEU A 41 -4.15 4.01 9.27
C LEU A 41 -5.42 3.19 9.56
N THR A 42 -5.60 2.06 8.86
CA THR A 42 -6.79 1.23 9.02
C THR A 42 -6.75 0.41 10.31
N GLY A 43 -7.95 0.14 10.87
CA GLY A 43 -8.11 -0.70 12.05
C GLY A 43 -7.79 -2.19 11.81
N ASP A 44 -7.87 -2.66 10.56
CA ASP A 44 -7.53 -4.04 10.17
C ASP A 44 -6.01 -4.25 10.22
N PRO A 45 -5.48 -5.06 11.16
CA PRO A 45 -4.04 -5.28 11.28
C PRO A 45 -3.39 -5.87 10.04
N LEU A 46 -4.11 -6.70 9.28
CA LEU A 46 -3.60 -7.36 8.08
C LEU A 46 -3.39 -6.35 6.95
N VAL A 47 -4.41 -5.51 6.72
CA VAL A 47 -4.35 -4.43 5.71
C VAL A 47 -3.28 -3.43 6.10
N ARG A 48 -3.19 -3.06 7.38
CA ARG A 48 -2.18 -2.11 7.87
C ARG A 48 -0.75 -2.58 7.61
N MET A 49 -0.41 -3.82 7.98
CA MET A 49 0.94 -4.36 7.75
C MET A 49 1.28 -4.44 6.26
N ARG A 50 0.34 -4.90 5.43
CA ARG A 50 0.57 -5.08 3.99
C ARG A 50 0.60 -3.75 3.23
N ALA A 51 -0.15 -2.76 3.69
CA ALA A 51 -0.06 -1.39 3.19
C ALA A 51 1.32 -0.80 3.46
N ALA A 52 1.86 -0.99 4.68
CA ALA A 52 3.21 -0.56 5.02
C ALA A 52 4.28 -1.24 4.15
N ASP A 53 4.19 -2.57 3.95
CA ASP A 53 5.09 -3.33 3.06
C ASP A 53 5.04 -2.80 1.60
N ALA A 54 3.85 -2.52 1.08
CA ALA A 54 3.71 -1.94 -0.26
C ALA A 54 4.31 -0.54 -0.36
N VAL A 55 4.07 0.33 0.65
CA VAL A 55 4.64 1.68 0.70
C VAL A 55 6.17 1.63 0.77
N GLU A 56 6.74 0.76 1.61
CA GLU A 56 8.19 0.57 1.71
C GLU A 56 8.79 0.19 0.35
N LYS A 57 8.21 -0.81 -0.33
CA LYS A 57 8.67 -1.26 -1.66
C LYS A 57 8.61 -0.16 -2.72
N ILE A 58 7.52 0.61 -2.76
CA ILE A 58 7.36 1.71 -3.72
C ILE A 58 8.42 2.77 -3.44
N THR A 59 8.55 3.19 -2.18
CA THR A 59 9.40 4.32 -1.80
C THR A 59 10.89 3.98 -1.80
N ALA A 60 11.25 2.70 -1.74
CA ALA A 60 12.63 2.23 -1.96
C ALA A 60 13.16 2.58 -3.36
N SER A 61 12.28 2.64 -4.38
CA SER A 61 12.64 3.02 -5.76
C SER A 61 12.14 4.42 -6.15
N HIS A 62 11.04 4.87 -5.54
CA HIS A 62 10.37 6.13 -5.84
C HIS A 62 10.10 6.96 -4.56
N PRO A 63 11.16 7.46 -3.89
CA PRO A 63 11.01 8.22 -2.64
C PRO A 63 10.19 9.51 -2.81
N GLU A 64 10.10 10.06 -4.03
CA GLU A 64 9.31 11.25 -4.37
C GLU A 64 7.81 11.08 -4.11
N TYR A 65 7.32 9.83 -4.02
CA TYR A 65 5.91 9.54 -3.73
C TYR A 65 5.52 9.96 -2.31
N LEU A 66 6.48 10.07 -1.38
CA LEU A 66 6.23 10.56 -0.02
C LEU A 66 6.19 12.09 0.08
N ALA A 67 6.75 12.82 -0.88
CA ALA A 67 6.86 14.27 -0.81
C ALA A 67 5.50 14.98 -0.60
N PRO A 68 4.40 14.57 -1.28
CA PRO A 68 3.08 15.16 -1.06
C PRO A 68 2.45 14.84 0.31
N HIS A 69 2.99 13.86 1.05
CA HIS A 69 2.38 13.27 2.24
C HIS A 69 3.18 13.48 3.53
N ARG A 70 4.26 14.29 3.48
CA ARG A 70 5.18 14.55 4.61
C ARG A 70 4.58 15.17 5.88
N LYS A 71 3.32 15.63 5.83
CA LYS A 71 2.60 16.29 6.92
C LYS A 71 1.33 15.56 7.36
N MET A 72 1.12 14.33 6.89
CA MET A 72 -0.04 13.52 7.26
C MET A 72 0.04 13.03 8.70
#